data_AF-A0A6G3TM27-F1
#
_entry.id   AF-A0A6G3TM27-F1
#
_cell.length_a   1.000
_cell.length_b   1.000
_cell.length_c   1.000
_cell.angle_alpha   90.00
_cell.angle_beta   90.00
_cell.angle_gamma   90.00
#
_symmetry.space_group_name_H-M   'P 1'
#
loop_
_entity.id
_entity.type
_entity.pdbx_description
1 polymer ?
#
loop_
_entity_poly.entity_id
_entity_poly.type
_entity_poly.pdbx_seq_one_letter_code
_entity_poly.pdbx_strand_id
1 'polypeptide(L)'
;PLLALLTAFTVAAFGGSVLNGVTDARDRAALLSVGADARVEAEAALPAGLAGRLGQAPGVRQVTEVGIDYQAKIQEGRQSLPLATVDPAGYAALAGRTGLGAFPAGELGRPDGAEGGSEDAVRPALASPAVAERLGDGTFQVRLADGTLATLRIVLVRDRTPAVNGDDFLVV
;
A
#
# COMPACT_ATOMS: atom_id res chain seq x y z
N PRO A 1 31.37 2.34 46.56
CA PRO A 1 31.74 1.85 45.20
C PRO A 1 30.65 1.00 44.53
N LEU A 2 30.05 0.03 45.24
CA LEU A 2 29.07 -0.91 44.67
C LEU A 2 27.74 -0.25 44.26
N LEU A 3 27.22 0.66 45.10
CA LEU A 3 26.05 1.48 44.78
C LEU A 3 26.25 2.33 43.52
N ALA A 4 27.42 2.96 43.38
CA ALA A 4 27.76 3.76 42.20
C ALA A 4 27.81 2.92 40.92
N LEU A 5 28.35 1.70 41.01
CA LEU A 5 28.36 0.73 39.92
C LEU A 5 26.95 0.27 39.53
N LEU A 6 26.10 -0.02 40.52
CA LEU A 6 24.72 -0.41 40.28
C LEU A 6 23.93 0.71 39.60
N THR A 7 24.06 1.95 40.06
CA THR A 7 23.40 3.11 39.44
C THR A 7 23.90 3.35 38.02
N ALA A 8 25.21 3.25 37.78
CA ALA A 8 25.77 3.39 36.45
C ALA A 8 25.26 2.30 35.51
N PHE A 9 25.19 1.05 35.97
CA PHE A 9 24.63 -0.06 35.21
C PHE A 9 23.15 0.15 34.87
N THR A 10 22.33 0.59 35.84
CA THR A 10 20.90 0.84 35.57
C THR A 10 20.69 1.99 34.58
N VAL A 11 21.47 3.06 34.68
CA VAL A 11 21.38 4.19 33.73
C VAL A 11 21.83 3.75 32.34
N ALA A 12 22.90 2.95 32.25
CA ALA A 12 23.36 2.40 30.97
C ALA A 12 22.31 1.46 30.35
N ALA A 13 21.71 0.57 31.13
CA ALA A 13 20.68 -0.37 30.66
C ALA A 13 19.39 0.36 30.23
N PHE A 14 18.94 1.34 31.01
CA PHE A 14 17.79 2.16 30.65
C PHE A 14 18.08 3.01 29.41
N GLY A 15 19.23 3.67 29.36
CA GLY A 15 19.68 4.46 28.21
C GLY A 15 19.73 3.62 26.93
N GLY A 16 20.28 2.41 27.00
CA GLY A 16 20.30 1.47 25.87
C GLY A 16 18.90 1.06 25.43
N SER A 17 17.98 0.79 26.37
CA SER A 17 16.59 0.42 26.06
C SER A 17 15.83 1.56 25.37
N VAL A 18 16.00 2.80 25.85
CA VAL A 18 15.36 3.99 25.25
C VAL A 18 15.91 4.25 23.85
N LEU A 19 17.23 4.19 23.64
CA LEU A 19 17.83 4.39 22.33
C LEU A 19 17.35 3.34 21.31
N ASN A 20 17.31 2.06 21.71
CA ASN A 20 16.77 1.00 20.86
C ASN A 20 15.28 1.23 20.54
N GLY A 21 14.48 1.62 21.54
CA GLY A 21 13.07 1.93 21.33
C GLY A 21 12.83 3.11 20.39
N VAL A 22 13.66 4.15 20.45
CA VAL A 22 13.58 5.29 19.53
C VAL A 22 13.98 4.90 18.11
N THR A 23 15.03 4.09 17.94
CA THR A 23 15.45 3.59 16.63
C THR A 23 14.35 2.75 15.99
N ASP A 24 13.78 1.78 16.72
CA ASP A 24 12.67 0.95 16.22
C ASP A 24 11.44 1.79 15.85
N ALA A 25 11.05 2.75 16.69
CA ALA A 25 9.94 3.64 16.40
C ALA A 25 10.18 4.50 15.14
N ARG A 26 11.42 4.94 14.91
CA ARG A 26 11.80 5.70 13.71
C ARG A 26 11.78 4.82 12.47
N ASP A 27 12.33 3.61 12.54
CA ASP A 27 12.32 2.66 11.43
C ASP A 27 10.88 2.29 11.05
N ARG A 28 10.01 2.07 12.06
CA ARG A 28 8.60 1.80 11.85
C ARG A 28 7.88 3.00 11.22
N ALA A 29 8.13 4.22 11.70
CA ALA A 29 7.54 5.43 11.13
C ALA A 29 8.00 5.66 9.68
N ALA A 30 9.28 5.40 9.38
CA ALA A 30 9.81 5.48 8.03
C ALA A 30 9.12 4.46 7.10
N LEU A 31 8.98 3.20 7.54
CA LEU A 31 8.28 2.18 6.78
C LEU A 31 6.80 2.53 6.57
N LEU A 32 6.13 3.11 7.56
CA LEU A 32 4.74 3.58 7.41
C LEU A 32 4.64 4.76 6.45
N SER A 33 5.64 5.64 6.40
CA SER A 33 5.64 6.80 5.50
C SER A 33 6.02 6.42 4.07
N VAL A 34 6.85 5.41 3.87
CA VAL A 34 7.32 5.00 2.53
C VAL A 34 6.45 3.87 1.95
N GLY A 35 5.87 3.04 2.82
CA GLY A 35 5.10 1.84 2.47
C GLY A 35 5.95 0.62 2.08
N ALA A 36 7.25 0.82 1.91
CA ALA A 36 8.24 -0.18 1.52
C ALA A 36 9.63 0.21 2.06
N ASP A 37 10.65 -0.62 1.80
CA ASP A 37 12.05 -0.30 2.14
C ASP A 37 12.55 0.95 1.37
N ALA A 38 12.04 1.16 0.15
CA ALA A 38 12.29 2.33 -0.68
C ALA A 38 11.13 2.52 -1.66
N ARG A 39 10.90 3.77 -2.08
CA ARG A 39 9.87 4.12 -3.05
C ARG A 39 10.39 5.17 -4.02
N VAL A 40 10.08 4.99 -5.30
CA VAL A 40 10.42 5.92 -6.38
C VAL A 40 9.12 6.40 -6.98
N GLU A 41 8.90 7.71 -6.95
CA GLU A 41 7.68 8.35 -7.44
C GLU A 41 8.04 9.50 -8.37
N ALA A 42 7.11 9.82 -9.26
CA ALA A 42 7.14 11.00 -10.09
C ALA A 42 5.71 11.50 -10.30
N GLU A 43 5.55 12.80 -10.53
CA GLU A 43 4.25 13.38 -10.89
C GLU A 43 3.79 12.94 -12.28
N ALA A 44 4.76 12.69 -13.17
CA ALA A 44 4.53 12.14 -14.50
C ALA A 44 4.84 10.63 -14.53
N ALA A 45 4.44 9.96 -15.62
CA ALA A 45 4.73 8.55 -15.83
C ALA A 45 6.24 8.26 -15.70
N LEU A 46 6.58 7.24 -14.91
CA LEU A 46 7.96 6.78 -14.78
C LEU A 46 8.47 6.22 -16.11
N PRO A 47 9.77 6.34 -16.41
CA PRO A 47 10.34 5.79 -17.63
C PRO A 47 10.10 4.27 -17.74
N ALA A 48 9.66 3.83 -18.91
CA ALA A 48 9.50 2.40 -19.20
C ALA A 48 10.80 1.63 -18.88
N GLY A 49 10.64 0.44 -18.28
CA GLY A 49 11.77 -0.40 -17.89
C GLY A 49 12.56 0.08 -16.67
N LEU A 50 12.13 1.14 -15.96
CA LEU A 50 12.75 1.55 -14.71
C LEU A 50 12.70 0.43 -13.66
N ALA A 51 11.58 -0.27 -13.50
CA ALA A 51 11.48 -1.38 -12.55
C ALA A 51 12.49 -2.50 -12.84
N GLY A 52 12.68 -2.84 -14.12
CA GLY A 52 13.69 -3.81 -14.54
C GLY A 52 15.11 -3.38 -14.17
N ARG A 53 15.45 -2.10 -14.35
CA ARG A 53 16.77 -1.54 -13.96
C ARG A 53 16.96 -1.52 -12.44
N LEU A 54 15.93 -1.12 -11.68
CA LEU A 54 15.97 -1.12 -10.22
C LEU A 54 16.11 -2.54 -9.67
N GLY A 55 15.47 -3.53 -10.30
CA GLY A 55 15.60 -4.94 -9.92
C GLY A 55 17.01 -5.52 -10.06
N GLN A 56 17.89 -4.88 -10.83
CA GLN A 56 19.30 -5.28 -10.97
C GLN A 56 20.24 -4.55 -9.98
N ALA A 57 19.73 -3.58 -9.23
CA ALA A 57 20.55 -2.85 -8.27
C ALA A 57 20.92 -3.74 -7.07
N PRO A 58 22.18 -3.67 -6.57
CA PRO A 58 22.59 -4.45 -5.40
C PRO A 58 21.68 -4.22 -4.19
N GLY A 59 21.23 -5.30 -3.57
CA GLY A 59 20.34 -5.26 -2.39
C GLY A 59 18.84 -5.21 -2.70
N VAL A 60 18.44 -5.00 -3.96
CA VAL A 60 17.02 -5.05 -4.35
C VAL A 60 16.56 -6.50 -4.48
N ARG A 61 15.59 -6.89 -3.65
CA ARG A 61 15.00 -8.25 -3.67
C ARG A 61 13.79 -8.36 -4.58
N GLN A 62 12.97 -7.31 -4.65
CA GLN A 62 11.76 -7.25 -5.45
C GLN A 62 11.43 -5.79 -5.75
N VAL A 63 10.88 -5.55 -6.93
CA VAL A 63 10.25 -4.28 -7.32
C VAL A 63 8.79 -4.57 -7.61
N THR A 64 7.89 -3.72 -7.12
CA THR A 64 6.45 -3.80 -7.40
C THR A 64 6.03 -2.47 -7.99
N GLU A 65 5.49 -2.49 -9.21
CA GLU A 65 4.98 -1.30 -9.86
C GLU A 65 3.59 -0.98 -9.32
N VAL A 66 3.33 0.31 -9.11
CA VAL A 66 2.07 0.84 -8.61
C VAL A 66 1.77 2.10 -9.40
N GLY A 67 0.58 2.18 -10.01
CA GLY A 67 0.04 3.42 -10.54
C GLY A 67 -0.94 4.01 -9.55
N ILE A 68 -0.85 5.30 -9.21
CA ILE A 68 -1.79 5.93 -8.26
C ILE A 68 -2.47 7.10 -8.94
N ASP A 69 -3.79 7.05 -8.94
CA ASP A 69 -4.66 8.17 -9.29
C ASP A 69 -5.25 8.77 -8.01
N TYR A 70 -4.66 9.88 -7.55
CA TYR A 70 -5.14 10.61 -6.37
C TYR A 70 -6.44 11.38 -6.61
N GLN A 71 -6.87 11.53 -7.88
CA GLN A 71 -8.05 12.31 -8.26
C GLN A 71 -9.19 11.46 -8.79
N ALA A 72 -9.06 10.12 -8.73
CA ALA A 72 -10.14 9.21 -9.10
C ALA A 72 -11.42 9.58 -8.35
N LYS A 73 -12.52 9.68 -9.10
CA LYS A 73 -13.80 10.17 -8.61
C LYS A 73 -14.78 9.03 -8.38
N ILE A 74 -15.43 9.07 -7.24
CA ILE A 74 -16.52 8.16 -6.87
C ILE A 74 -17.83 8.94 -6.69
N GLN A 75 -18.94 8.21 -6.52
CA GLN A 75 -20.28 8.79 -6.34
C GLN A 75 -20.62 9.84 -7.40
N GLU A 76 -20.53 9.42 -8.67
CA GLU A 76 -20.84 10.22 -9.87
C GLU A 76 -19.91 11.42 -10.12
N GLY A 77 -18.82 11.59 -9.36
CA GLY A 77 -17.89 12.71 -9.57
C GLY A 77 -17.70 13.61 -8.35
N ARG A 78 -18.47 13.38 -7.27
CA ARG A 78 -18.55 14.30 -6.14
C ARG A 78 -17.37 14.22 -5.19
N GLN A 79 -16.71 13.06 -5.09
CA GLN A 79 -15.63 12.84 -4.13
C GLN A 79 -14.39 12.27 -4.82
N SER A 80 -13.23 12.83 -4.51
CA SER A 80 -11.92 12.25 -4.88
C SER A 80 -11.52 11.18 -3.88
N LEU A 81 -11.01 10.05 -4.36
CA LEU A 81 -10.51 8.95 -3.56
C LEU A 81 -9.27 8.36 -4.25
N PRO A 82 -8.11 8.24 -3.58
CA PRO A 82 -6.93 7.62 -4.19
C PRO A 82 -7.21 6.18 -4.62
N LEU A 83 -6.93 5.89 -5.89
CA LEU A 83 -7.02 4.56 -6.49
C LEU A 83 -5.62 4.11 -6.90
N ALA A 84 -5.15 3.01 -6.33
CA ALA A 84 -3.90 2.38 -6.72
C ALA A 84 -4.16 1.16 -7.61
N THR A 85 -3.54 1.12 -8.78
CA THR A 85 -3.55 -0.03 -9.70
C THR A 85 -2.25 -0.80 -9.54
N VAL A 86 -2.34 -2.11 -9.28
CA VAL A 86 -1.18 -2.95 -8.93
C VAL A 86 -1.18 -4.30 -9.65
N ASP A 87 -0.02 -4.96 -9.67
CA ASP A 87 0.04 -6.42 -9.87
C ASP A 87 -0.33 -7.13 -8.55
N PRO A 88 -1.44 -7.90 -8.49
CA PRO A 88 -1.93 -8.49 -7.24
C PRO A 88 -0.90 -9.39 -6.53
N ALA A 89 -0.14 -10.18 -7.29
CA ALA A 89 0.83 -11.13 -6.73
C ALA A 89 2.02 -10.39 -6.10
N GLY A 90 2.63 -9.47 -6.84
CA GLY A 90 3.71 -8.63 -6.35
C GLY A 90 3.30 -7.78 -5.14
N TYR A 91 2.10 -7.21 -5.19
CA TYR A 91 1.59 -6.34 -4.14
C TYR A 91 1.22 -7.08 -2.86
N ALA A 92 0.58 -8.25 -2.96
CA ALA A 92 0.32 -9.12 -1.81
C ALA A 92 1.62 -9.53 -1.10
N ALA A 93 2.66 -9.89 -1.87
CA ALA A 93 3.97 -10.23 -1.32
C ALA A 93 4.64 -9.02 -0.64
N LEU A 94 4.50 -7.81 -1.20
CA LEU A 94 4.98 -6.58 -0.58
C LEU A 94 4.26 -6.30 0.75
N ALA A 95 2.93 -6.30 0.74
CA ALA A 95 2.08 -6.08 1.91
C ALA A 95 2.36 -7.09 3.04
N GLY A 96 2.59 -8.36 2.69
CA GLY A 96 2.97 -9.41 3.62
C GLY A 96 4.31 -9.15 4.29
N ARG A 97 5.34 -8.77 3.53
CA ARG A 97 6.69 -8.53 4.07
C ARG A 97 6.80 -7.29 4.93
N THR A 98 6.08 -6.22 4.59
CA THR A 98 6.10 -4.95 5.35
C THR A 98 5.16 -4.98 6.56
N GLY A 99 4.30 -6.00 6.65
CA GLY A 99 3.25 -6.07 7.66
C GLY A 99 2.21 -4.95 7.51
N LEU A 100 2.00 -4.49 6.28
CA LEU A 100 1.04 -3.44 5.91
C LEU A 100 -0.14 -4.07 5.16
N GLY A 101 -1.07 -4.66 5.89
CA GLY A 101 -2.33 -5.14 5.33
C GLY A 101 -2.22 -6.39 4.46
N ALA A 102 -1.50 -7.42 4.92
CA ALA A 102 -1.34 -8.70 4.21
C ALA A 102 -2.67 -9.31 3.74
N PHE A 103 -2.68 -9.88 2.54
CA PHE A 103 -3.83 -10.55 1.94
C PHE A 103 -3.35 -11.60 0.91
N PRO A 104 -4.16 -12.62 0.60
CA PRO A 104 -3.81 -13.60 -0.44
C PRO A 104 -4.00 -13.00 -1.84
N ALA A 105 -3.00 -13.17 -2.71
CA ALA A 105 -3.00 -12.57 -4.05
C ALA A 105 -4.22 -12.92 -4.91
N GLY A 106 -4.78 -14.13 -4.73
CA GLY A 106 -5.95 -14.60 -5.49
C GLY A 106 -7.24 -13.82 -5.23
N GLU A 107 -7.32 -13.04 -4.15
CA GLU A 107 -8.52 -12.23 -3.82
C GLU A 107 -8.62 -10.97 -4.67
N LEU A 108 -7.48 -10.35 -5.01
CA LEU A 108 -7.41 -9.24 -5.97
C LEU A 108 -7.16 -9.73 -7.40
N GLY A 109 -6.86 -11.01 -7.56
CA GLY A 109 -6.81 -11.66 -8.87
C GLY A 109 -8.16 -11.56 -9.56
N ARG A 110 -8.14 -11.31 -10.87
CA ARG A 110 -9.35 -11.39 -11.67
C ARG A 110 -9.90 -12.81 -11.58
N PRO A 111 -11.22 -13.01 -11.40
CA PRO A 111 -11.78 -14.36 -11.42
C PRO A 111 -11.42 -15.07 -12.72
N ASP A 112 -10.94 -16.31 -12.61
CA ASP A 112 -10.54 -17.15 -13.74
C ASP A 112 -11.70 -17.26 -14.75
N GLY A 113 -11.46 -16.88 -16.01
CA GLY A 113 -12.44 -16.98 -17.11
C GLY A 113 -12.88 -15.65 -17.74
N ALA A 114 -12.44 -14.49 -17.23
CA ALA A 114 -12.66 -13.20 -17.89
C ALA A 114 -11.61 -12.97 -19.00
N GLU A 115 -11.70 -13.72 -20.09
CA GLU A 115 -11.04 -13.38 -21.36
C GLU A 115 -11.76 -12.17 -21.98
N GLY A 116 -11.10 -11.02 -22.03
CA GLY A 116 -11.61 -9.83 -22.73
C GLY A 116 -11.53 -8.56 -21.89
N GLY A 117 -10.82 -7.57 -22.42
CA GLY A 117 -10.75 -6.21 -21.89
C GLY A 117 -12.04 -5.41 -22.09
N SER A 118 -13.18 -5.91 -21.60
CA SER A 118 -14.41 -5.13 -21.58
C SER A 118 -14.37 -4.14 -20.41
N GLU A 119 -14.61 -2.85 -20.70
CA GLU A 119 -14.72 -1.76 -19.72
C GLU A 119 -15.77 -2.04 -18.63
N ASP A 120 -16.73 -2.92 -18.90
CA ASP A 120 -17.80 -3.33 -17.97
C ASP A 120 -17.45 -4.48 -17.01
N ALA A 121 -16.25 -5.06 -17.10
CA ALA A 121 -15.88 -6.18 -16.24
C ALA A 121 -15.59 -5.70 -14.81
N VAL A 122 -16.41 -6.17 -13.85
CA VAL A 122 -16.27 -5.87 -12.42
C VAL A 122 -14.89 -6.30 -11.92
N ARG A 123 -14.14 -5.35 -11.35
CA ARG A 123 -12.83 -5.61 -10.77
C ARG A 123 -12.92 -5.75 -9.24
N PRO A 124 -12.28 -6.78 -8.66
CA PRO A 124 -12.12 -6.85 -7.21
C PRO A 124 -11.26 -5.68 -6.74
N ALA A 125 -11.64 -5.08 -5.62
CA ALA A 125 -10.94 -3.98 -4.99
C ALA A 125 -10.72 -4.25 -3.51
N LEU A 126 -9.58 -3.80 -3.01
CA LEU A 126 -9.27 -3.69 -1.59
C LEU A 126 -9.52 -2.26 -1.16
N ALA A 127 -10.26 -2.06 -0.06
CA ALA A 127 -10.63 -0.75 0.45
C ALA A 127 -10.18 -0.54 1.89
N SER A 128 -10.03 0.72 2.28
CA SER A 128 -10.02 1.10 3.70
C SER A 128 -11.38 0.84 4.38
N PRO A 129 -11.45 0.69 5.72
CA PRO A 129 -12.71 0.48 6.43
C PRO A 129 -13.73 1.60 6.19
N ALA A 130 -13.29 2.86 6.23
CA ALA A 130 -14.16 4.02 6.01
C ALA A 130 -14.76 4.05 4.59
N VAL A 131 -13.99 3.64 3.59
CA VAL A 131 -14.48 3.48 2.21
C VAL A 131 -15.48 2.33 2.12
N ALA A 132 -15.20 1.20 2.76
CA ALA A 132 -16.07 0.03 2.74
C ALA A 132 -17.42 0.29 3.43
N GLU A 133 -17.42 0.96 4.57
CA GLU A 133 -18.66 1.37 5.25
C GLU A 133 -19.50 2.34 4.40
N ARG A 134 -18.85 3.21 3.63
CA ARG A 134 -19.50 4.23 2.81
C ARG A 134 -20.04 3.70 1.48
N LEU A 135 -19.34 2.77 0.84
CA LEU A 135 -19.71 2.21 -0.47
C LEU A 135 -20.48 0.90 -0.35
N GLY A 136 -20.32 0.18 0.76
CA GLY A 136 -20.89 -1.14 0.98
C GLY A 136 -20.26 -2.23 0.10
N ASP A 137 -20.89 -3.41 0.09
CA ASP A 137 -20.40 -4.61 -0.62
C ASP A 137 -20.87 -4.71 -2.08
N GLY A 138 -21.58 -3.68 -2.55
CA GLY A 138 -22.12 -3.58 -3.90
C GLY A 138 -21.05 -3.23 -4.94
N THR A 139 -21.43 -3.28 -6.21
CA THR A 139 -20.61 -2.72 -7.29
C THR A 139 -20.77 -1.21 -7.34
N PHE A 140 -19.69 -0.50 -7.64
CA PHE A 140 -19.70 0.95 -7.82
C PHE A 140 -18.77 1.36 -8.95
N GLN A 141 -19.04 2.53 -9.53
CA GLN A 141 -18.22 3.09 -10.58
C GLN A 141 -17.21 4.08 -10.03
N VAL A 142 -15.99 4.00 -10.57
CA VAL A 142 -14.91 4.95 -10.34
C VAL A 142 -14.52 5.57 -11.67
N ARG A 143 -14.46 6.90 -11.71
CA ARG A 143 -13.96 7.66 -12.86
C ARG A 143 -12.52 8.02 -12.62
N LEU A 144 -11.61 7.51 -13.44
CA LEU A 144 -10.20 7.85 -13.38
C LEU A 144 -9.97 9.26 -13.96
N ALA A 145 -8.81 9.84 -13.68
CA ALA A 145 -8.40 11.15 -14.14
C ALA A 145 -8.28 11.25 -15.67
N ASP A 146 -8.05 10.12 -16.35
CA ASP A 146 -8.07 10.02 -17.82
C ASP A 146 -9.49 10.04 -18.42
N GLY A 147 -10.53 10.04 -17.57
CA GLY A 147 -11.93 10.01 -17.97
C GLY A 147 -12.53 8.60 -18.10
N THR A 148 -11.71 7.56 -17.98
CA THR A 148 -12.15 6.16 -18.06
C THR A 148 -13.05 5.82 -16.86
N LEU A 149 -14.11 5.04 -17.10
CA LEU A 149 -14.95 4.50 -16.04
C LEU A 149 -14.57 3.05 -15.78
N ALA A 150 -14.36 2.71 -14.51
CA ALA A 150 -14.11 1.36 -14.05
C ALA A 150 -15.19 0.94 -13.05
N THR A 151 -15.74 -0.26 -13.23
CA THR A 151 -16.67 -0.86 -12.27
C THR A 151 -15.91 -1.73 -11.28
N LEU A 152 -15.98 -1.37 -10.00
CA LEU A 152 -15.27 -2.05 -8.91
C LEU A 152 -16.25 -2.71 -7.95
N ARG A 153 -15.76 -3.71 -7.22
CA ARG A 153 -16.43 -4.32 -6.07
C ARG A 153 -15.43 -4.54 -4.95
N ILE A 154 -15.77 -4.13 -3.74
CA ILE A 154 -14.93 -4.38 -2.58
C ILE A 154 -15.02 -5.86 -2.21
N VAL A 155 -13.85 -6.50 -2.15
CA VAL A 155 -13.70 -7.91 -1.74
C VAL A 155 -12.84 -8.04 -0.49
N LEU A 156 -12.02 -7.02 -0.21
CA LEU A 156 -11.10 -7.00 0.92
C LEU A 156 -11.14 -5.63 1.59
N VAL A 157 -11.02 -5.64 2.92
CA VAL A 157 -10.89 -4.42 3.73
C VAL A 157 -9.60 -4.48 4.53
N ARG A 158 -8.79 -3.42 4.48
CA ARG A 158 -7.55 -3.30 5.24
C ARG A 158 -7.38 -1.91 5.81
N ASP A 159 -6.84 -1.82 7.02
CA ASP A 159 -6.60 -0.53 7.67
C ASP A 159 -5.45 0.26 7.02
N ARG A 160 -4.47 -0.45 6.44
CA ARG A 160 -3.24 0.14 5.90
C ARG A 160 -2.77 -0.62 4.67
N THR A 161 -2.12 0.09 3.75
CA THR A 161 -1.50 -0.51 2.57
C THR A 161 -0.13 0.11 2.25
N PRO A 162 0.73 -0.59 1.49
CA PRO A 162 1.99 -0.03 1.01
C PRO A 162 1.85 1.18 0.05
N ALA A 163 0.78 1.25 -0.75
CA ALA A 163 0.66 2.22 -1.84
C ALA A 163 0.15 3.59 -1.38
N VAL A 164 -0.82 3.64 -0.46
CA VAL A 164 -1.45 4.90 -0.05
C VAL A 164 -1.37 5.04 1.46
N ASN A 165 -0.75 6.13 1.89
CA ASN A 165 -0.73 6.54 3.28
C ASN A 165 -1.95 7.43 3.54
N GLY A 166 -2.95 6.88 4.23
CA GLY A 166 -4.16 7.60 4.56
C GLY A 166 -5.28 6.66 5.02
N ASP A 167 -6.35 7.26 5.52
CA ASP A 167 -7.50 6.53 6.06
C ASP A 167 -8.52 6.13 4.97
N ASP A 168 -8.38 6.70 3.77
CA ASP A 168 -9.28 6.52 2.63
C ASP A 168 -8.47 6.10 1.39
N PHE A 169 -8.65 4.87 0.92
CA PHE A 169 -8.02 4.36 -0.29
C PHE A 169 -8.77 3.21 -0.95
N LEU A 170 -8.46 2.98 -2.24
CA LEU A 170 -8.78 1.79 -3.01
C LEU A 170 -7.53 1.23 -3.68
N VAL A 171 -7.43 -0.10 -3.76
CA VAL A 171 -6.40 -0.83 -4.51
C VAL A 171 -7.06 -1.87 -5.41
N VAL A 172 -6.67 -1.92 -6.68
CA VAL A 172 -7.21 -2.80 -7.72
C VAL A 172 -6.12 -3.51 -8.52
#